data_AF-A0A0G0HCL8-F1
#
_entry.id   AF-A0A0G0HCL8-F1
#
_cell.length_a   1.000
_cell.length_b   1.000
_cell.length_c   1.000
_cell.angle_alpha   90.00
_cell.angle_beta   90.00
_cell.angle_gamma   90.00
#
_symmetry.space_group_name_H-M   'P 1'
#
loop_
_entity.id
_entity.type
_entity.pdbx_description
1 polymer ?
#
loop_
_entity_poly.entity_id
_entity_poly.type
_entity_poly.pdbx_seq_one_letter_code
_entity_poly.pdbx_strand_id
1 'polypeptide(L)' 'MTIDKKFNFTKSYAELQKVVEWFEKDDVDLEEGIKKFEEGAALVRELKDYLGKMENKIKELKK' A
#
# COMPACT_ATOMS: atom_id res chain seq x y z
N MET A 1 -2.82 18.92 16.48
CA MET A 1 -2.86 18.23 15.17
C MET A 1 -3.19 16.78 15.40
N THR A 2 -4.48 16.44 15.43
CA THR A 2 -4.94 15.06 15.61
C THR A 2 -5.18 14.45 14.24
N ILE A 3 -4.10 13.93 13.63
CA ILE A 3 -4.26 12.95 12.55
C ILE A 3 -4.70 11.68 13.25
N ASP A 4 -6.02 11.52 13.32
CA ASP A 4 -6.71 10.27 13.64
C ASP A 4 -5.99 9.09 12.99
N LYS A 5 -5.99 7.92 13.65
CA LYS A 5 -5.44 6.64 13.16
C LYS A 5 -6.13 6.10 11.88
N LYS A 6 -6.55 6.98 10.96
CA LYS A 6 -6.99 6.68 9.61
C LYS A 6 -5.77 6.33 8.79
N PHE A 7 -5.79 5.11 8.26
CA PHE A 7 -4.89 4.63 7.21
C PHE A 7 -4.45 5.77 6.27
N ASN A 8 -3.14 5.96 6.13
CA ASN A 8 -2.56 6.99 5.28
C ASN A 8 -2.20 6.39 3.93
N PHE A 9 -3.11 6.55 2.96
CA PHE A 9 -2.94 6.03 1.61
C PHE A 9 -1.64 6.50 0.97
N THR A 10 -1.32 7.80 1.06
CA THR A 10 -0.10 8.37 0.47
C THR A 10 1.16 7.73 1.04
N LYS A 11 1.18 7.49 2.36
CA LYS A 11 2.31 6.83 3.01
C LYS A 11 2.44 5.37 2.54
N SER A 12 1.37 4.58 2.59
CA SER A 12 1.40 3.17 2.16
C SER A 12 1.73 3.02 0.68
N TYR A 13 1.28 3.96 -0.15
CA TYR A 13 1.63 3.99 -1.57
C TYR A 13 3.11 4.31 -1.79
N ALA A 14 3.66 5.28 -1.06
CA ALA A 14 5.10 5.58 -1.11
C ALA A 14 5.95 4.39 -0.64
N GLU A 15 5.52 3.64 0.38
CA GLU A 15 6.22 2.41 0.80
C GLU A 15 6.17 1.33 -0.29
N LEU A 16 5.04 1.20 -1.01
CA LEU A 16 4.94 0.27 -2.13
C LEU A 16 5.89 0.66 -3.27
N GLN A 17 6.01 1.96 -3.56
CA GLN A 17 6.97 2.44 -4.56
C GLN A 17 8.41 2.09 -4.17
N LYS A 18 8.79 2.27 -2.90
CA LYS A 18 10.12 1.85 -2.41
C LYS A 18 10.39 0.37 -2.57
N VAL A 19 9.36 -0.48 -2.37
CA VAL A 19 9.48 -1.92 -2.62
C VAL A 19 9.76 -2.18 -4.10
N VAL A 20 9.03 -1.51 -5.00
CA VAL A 20 9.26 -1.63 -6.46
C VAL A 20 10.66 -1.14 -6.85
N GLU A 21 11.08 0.03 -6.37
CA GLU A 21 12.42 0.59 -6.61
C GLU A 21 13.52 -0.35 -6.10
N TRP A 22 13.26 -1.12 -5.04
CA TRP A 22 14.19 -2.13 -4.55
C TRP A 22 14.35 -3.30 -5.52
N PHE A 23 13.27 -3.73 -6.19
CA PHE A 23 13.31 -4.79 -7.21
C PHE A 23 13.97 -4.36 -8.52
N GLU A 24 14.10 -3.07 -8.78
CA GLU A 24 14.78 -2.52 -9.97
C GLU A 24 16.31 -2.44 -9.82
N LYS A 25 16.85 -2.83 -8.66
CA LYS A 25 18.30 -2.89 -8.44
C LYS A 25 18.92 -4.06 -9.21
N ASP A 26 20.17 -3.90 -9.65
CA ASP A 26 20.89 -4.93 -10.41
C ASP A 26 21.30 -6.14 -9.54
N ASP A 27 21.50 -5.92 -8.24
CA ASP A 27 21.96 -6.93 -7.27
C ASP A 27 20.86 -7.16 -6.24
N VAL A 28 19.99 -8.13 -6.53
CA VAL A 28 18.81 -8.44 -5.73
C VAL A 28 19.00 -9.81 -5.09
N ASP A 29 19.11 -9.84 -3.77
CA ASP A 29 19.14 -11.09 -3.03
C ASP A 29 17.77 -11.78 -3.08
N LEU A 30 17.76 -13.09 -3.34
CA LEU A 30 16.53 -13.86 -3.53
C LEU A 30 15.72 -13.97 -2.24
N GLU A 31 16.38 -14.12 -1.08
CA GLU A 31 15.71 -14.20 0.22
C GLU A 31 15.12 -12.85 0.64
N GLU A 32 15.83 -11.75 0.40
CA GLU A 32 15.27 -10.41 0.55
C GLU A 32 14.12 -10.15 -0.43
N GLY A 33 14.20 -10.67 -1.66
CA GLY A 33 13.15 -10.53 -2.66
C GLY A 33 11.83 -11.14 -2.22
N ILE A 34 11.87 -12.31 -1.57
CA ILE A 34 10.67 -12.94 -1.00
C ILE A 34 10.06 -12.04 0.09
N LYS A 35 10.88 -11.52 1.01
CA LYS A 35 10.40 -10.62 2.09
C LYS A 35 9.77 -9.34 1.52
N LYS A 36 10.43 -8.72 0.54
CA LYS A 36 9.95 -7.50 -0.12
C LYS A 36 8.66 -7.73 -0.88
N PHE A 37 8.51 -8.91 -1.49
CA PHE A 37 7.26 -9.30 -2.14
C PHE A 37 6.11 -9.44 -1.13
N GLU A 38 6.34 -10.09 0.01
CA GLU A 38 5.33 -10.19 1.07
C GLU A 38 4.93 -8.81 1.63
N GLU A 39 5.91 -7.93 1.86
CA GLU A 39 5.67 -6.53 2.26
C GLU A 39 4.84 -5.78 1.21
N GLY A 40 5.20 -5.88 -0.07
CA GLY A 40 4.47 -5.27 -1.18
C GLY A 40 3.05 -5.79 -1.31
N ALA A 41 2.85 -7.10 -1.16
CA ALA A 41 1.53 -7.73 -1.21
C ALA A 41 0.62 -7.26 -0.06
N ALA A 42 1.18 -7.11 1.14
CA ALA A 42 0.47 -6.56 2.29
C ALA A 42 0.04 -5.10 2.03
N LEU A 43 0.96 -4.25 1.55
CA LEU A 43 0.68 -2.85 1.22
C LEU A 43 -0.43 -2.72 0.16
N VAL A 44 -0.35 -3.53 -0.91
CA VAL A 44 -1.39 -3.55 -1.96
C VAL A 44 -2.75 -3.94 -1.39
N ARG A 45 -2.80 -4.91 -0.48
CA ARG A 45 -4.04 -5.32 0.17
C ARG A 45 -4.66 -4.19 0.98
N GLU A 46 -3.86 -3.47 1.76
CA GLU A 46 -4.36 -2.34 2.56
C GLU A 46 -4.83 -1.18 1.67
N LEU A 47 -4.09 -0.86 0.61
CA LEU A 47 -4.49 0.17 -0.36
C LEU A 47 -5.82 -0.16 -1.01
N LYS A 48 -6.02 -1.42 -1.43
CA LYS A 48 -7.29 -1.90 -2.00
C LYS A 48 -8.45 -1.81 -1.02
N ASP A 49 -8.23 -2.23 0.24
CA ASP A 49 -9.26 -2.13 1.29
C ASP A 49 -9.68 -0.67 1.53
N TYR A 50 -8.71 0.25 1.59
CA TYR A 50 -9.01 1.67 1.74
C TYR A 50 -9.83 2.22 0.57
N LEU A 51 -9.44 1.90 -0.67
CA LEU A 51 -10.18 2.32 -1.87
C LEU A 51 -11.61 1.78 -1.85
N GLY A 52 -11.80 0.51 -1.48
CA GLY A 52 -13.13 -0.09 -1.34
C GLY A 52 -13.99 0.62 -0.28
N LYS A 53 -13.40 0.98 0.86
CA LYS A 53 -14.08 1.79 1.89
C LYS A 53 -14.49 3.17 1.38
N MET A 54 -13.62 3.82 0.61
CA MET A 54 -13.94 5.13 0.01
C MET A 54 -15.04 5.00 -1.05
N GLU A 55 -14.97 3.98 -1.91
CA GLU A 55 -16.00 3.72 -2.92
C GLU A 55 -17.37 3.48 -2.28
N ASN A 56 -17.44 2.68 -1.22
CA ASN A 56 -18.68 2.44 -0.48
C ASN A 56 -19.25 3.74 0.11
N LYS A 57 -18.41 4.58 0.73
CA LYS A 57 -18.85 5.90 1.22
C LYS A 57 -19.39 6.79 0.11
N ILE A 58 -18.74 6.80 -1.06
CA ILE A 58 -19.22 7.58 -2.21
C ILE A 58 -20.58 7.05 -2.70
N LYS A 59 -20.77 5.73 -2.73
CA LYS A 59 -22.06 5.12 -3.09
C LYS A 59 -23.16 5.49 -2.10
N GLU A 60 -22.87 5.51 -0.80
CA GLU A 60 -23.83 5.92 0.22
C GLU A 60 -24.22 7.41 0.08
N LEU A 61 -23.28 8.29 -0.23
CA LEU A 61 -23.57 9.72 -0.44
C LEU A 61 -24.37 10.01 -1.72
N LYS A 62 -24.31 9.12 -2.71
CA LYS A 62 -25.08 9.24 -3.96
C LYS A 62 -26.51 8.69 -3.86
N LYS A 63 -26.86 8.04 -2.75
CA LYS A 63 -28.15 7.38 -2.53
C LYS A 63 -29.11 8.30 -1.78
#